data_AF-A0A7W9JC38-F1
#
_entry.id   AF-A0A7W9JC38-F1
#
_cell.length_a   1.000
_cell.length_b   1.000
_cell.length_c   1.000
_cell.angle_alpha   90.00
_cell.angle_beta   90.00
_cell.angle_gamma   90.00
#
_symmetry.space_group_name_H-M   'P 1'
#
loop_
_entity.id
_entity.type
_entity.pdbx_description
1 polymer ?
#
loop_
_entity_poly.entity_id
_entity_poly.type
_entity_poly.pdbx_seq_one_letter_code
_entity_poly.pdbx_strand_id
1 'polypeptide(L)'
;MALVEGIPGEFGPQPWGEAILRNCGVLLLRITRRPADHEVRLPGLATTPRHVVEERTGKALTWRRDGDDLVVRLPGSDQFPALTVVKVALQGKLRIVPPDTTTANADGVWDLTPTALSRATFHLVARRTADVGVRLIGPAEAGMRLIEALAPGGEFRVQVGGRAYGVPVADVVGQVIGPFPVRAGRVVRLSVAGLVATRALVAPVGTVLASVHPKHGELEVQVTNFGRTATRGSVRVPRPAGWHGAEDAWDFEGLAPGATIGRKLRLRQGAGAAPLVVQLDAGRRPASLPW
;
A
#
# COMPACT_ATOMS: atom_id res chain seq x y z
N MET A 1 11.68 -0.32 -16.35
CA MET A 1 11.10 0.20 -15.09
C MET A 1 12.26 0.44 -14.12
N ALA A 2 12.31 1.57 -13.40
CA ALA A 2 13.33 1.75 -12.38
C ALA A 2 13.09 0.75 -11.24
N LEU A 3 14.14 0.09 -10.78
CA LEU A 3 14.08 -0.88 -9.67
C LEU A 3 13.60 -0.18 -8.40
N VAL A 4 12.67 -0.82 -7.69
CA VAL A 4 12.21 -0.33 -6.39
C VAL A 4 13.29 -0.61 -5.34
N GLU A 5 13.68 0.40 -4.58
CA GLU A 5 14.50 0.25 -3.38
C GLU A 5 13.65 -0.37 -2.26
N GLY A 6 13.82 -1.67 -2.05
CA GLY A 6 13.13 -2.44 -1.01
C GLY A 6 13.58 -2.10 0.42
N ILE A 7 12.96 -2.78 1.39
CA ILE A 7 13.31 -2.69 2.81
C ILE A 7 14.17 -3.89 3.26
N PRO A 8 14.97 -3.78 4.33
CA PRO A 8 15.48 -4.98 5.00
C PRO A 8 14.33 -5.88 5.42
N GLY A 9 14.48 -7.17 5.20
CA GLY A 9 13.46 -8.16 5.55
C GLY A 9 13.89 -9.56 5.13
N GLU A 10 12.99 -10.49 5.41
CA GLU A 10 13.12 -11.91 5.11
C GLU A 10 11.90 -12.35 4.31
N PHE A 11 12.06 -13.40 3.51
CA PHE A 11 10.94 -13.98 2.80
C PHE A 11 10.23 -14.96 3.72
N GLY A 12 8.90 -14.90 3.72
CA GLY A 12 8.09 -15.95 4.34
C GLY A 12 8.19 -17.28 3.58
N PRO A 13 7.50 -18.32 4.07
CA PRO A 13 7.40 -19.61 3.39
C PRO A 13 6.95 -19.46 1.94
N GLN A 14 7.53 -20.26 1.05
CA GLN A 14 7.23 -20.28 -0.38
C GLN A 14 6.58 -21.60 -0.77
N PRO A 15 5.75 -21.64 -1.83
CA PRO A 15 5.11 -22.88 -2.29
C PRO A 15 6.11 -24.00 -2.65
N TRP A 16 7.34 -23.62 -3.02
CA TRP A 16 8.43 -24.51 -3.38
C TRP A 16 9.41 -24.81 -2.24
N GLY A 17 9.31 -24.11 -1.10
CA GLY A 17 10.24 -24.23 0.02
C GLY A 17 10.51 -22.92 0.74
N GLU A 18 11.79 -22.59 0.98
CA GLU A 18 12.19 -21.46 1.83
C GLU A 18 13.37 -20.68 1.25
N ALA A 19 13.42 -19.38 1.52
CA ALA A 19 14.56 -18.53 1.19
C ALA A 19 15.25 -18.04 2.47
N ILE A 20 16.53 -18.39 2.63
CA ILE A 20 17.29 -18.21 3.87
C ILE A 20 18.49 -17.31 3.58
N LEU A 21 18.61 -16.20 4.31
CA LEU A 21 19.78 -15.34 4.23
C LEU A 21 20.94 -15.97 5.00
N ARG A 22 21.97 -16.45 4.31
CA ARG A 22 23.15 -17.04 4.97
C ARG A 22 24.10 -15.98 5.52
N ASN A 23 24.31 -14.91 4.75
CA ASN A 23 25.10 -13.75 5.14
C ASN A 23 24.64 -12.50 4.37
N CYS A 24 25.29 -11.35 4.57
CA CYS A 24 24.90 -10.06 3.97
C CYS A 24 24.84 -10.02 2.42
N GLY A 25 25.30 -11.04 1.69
CA GLY A 25 25.30 -11.04 0.23
C GLY A 25 24.93 -12.38 -0.41
N VAL A 26 24.47 -13.36 0.37
CA VAL A 26 24.14 -14.71 -0.14
C VAL A 26 22.80 -15.16 0.41
N LEU A 27 21.86 -15.38 -0.50
CA LEU A 27 20.55 -15.96 -0.25
C LEU A 27 20.54 -17.42 -0.73
N LEU A 28 20.03 -18.33 0.09
CA LEU A 28 19.85 -19.73 -0.24
C LEU A 28 18.37 -20.01 -0.47
N LEU A 29 18.02 -20.63 -1.60
CA LEU A 29 16.69 -21.13 -1.88
C LEU A 29 16.70 -22.63 -1.64
N ARG A 30 16.10 -23.07 -0.54
CA ARG A 30 15.95 -24.48 -0.20
C ARG A 30 14.66 -24.99 -0.81
N ILE A 31 14.78 -25.75 -1.88
CA ILE A 31 13.65 -26.27 -2.66
C ILE A 31 13.29 -27.64 -2.10
N THR A 32 12.12 -27.71 -1.47
CA THR A 32 11.54 -28.94 -0.89
C THR A 32 10.40 -29.48 -1.75
N ARG A 33 9.75 -28.62 -2.54
CA ARG A 33 8.72 -29.00 -3.50
C ARG A 33 9.04 -28.39 -4.85
N ARG A 34 9.28 -29.24 -5.84
CA ARG A 34 9.62 -28.78 -7.19
C ARG A 34 8.36 -28.31 -7.94
N PRO A 35 8.38 -27.11 -8.54
CA PRO A 35 7.32 -26.66 -9.44
C PRO A 35 7.26 -27.50 -10.73
N ALA A 36 6.04 -27.70 -11.25
CA ALA A 36 5.80 -28.51 -12.45
C ALA A 36 6.42 -27.92 -13.72
N ASP A 37 6.46 -26.59 -13.82
CA ASP A 37 7.11 -25.84 -14.90
C ASP A 37 8.64 -25.72 -14.76
N HIS A 38 9.17 -26.26 -13.66
CA HIS A 38 10.58 -26.16 -13.27
C HIS A 38 11.07 -24.73 -13.03
N GLU A 39 10.18 -23.80 -12.69
CA GLU A 39 10.54 -22.42 -12.37
C GLU A 39 10.31 -22.12 -10.89
N VAL A 40 11.40 -21.81 -10.19
CA VAL A 40 11.35 -21.32 -8.81
C VAL A 40 11.22 -19.81 -8.86
N ARG A 41 10.05 -19.30 -8.46
CA ARG A 41 9.77 -17.88 -8.36
C ARG A 41 9.87 -17.42 -6.91
N LEU A 42 10.77 -16.49 -6.64
CA LEU A 42 10.91 -15.81 -5.36
C LEU A 42 10.35 -14.37 -5.51
N PRO A 43 9.17 -14.09 -4.96
CA PRO A 43 8.51 -12.82 -5.16
C PRO A 43 9.15 -11.69 -4.34
N GLY A 44 9.28 -10.51 -4.94
CA GLY A 44 9.69 -9.29 -4.23
C GLY A 44 11.17 -9.20 -3.84
N LEU A 45 12.10 -9.75 -4.62
CA LEU A 45 13.54 -9.52 -4.44
C LEU A 45 13.98 -8.17 -5.04
N ALA A 46 14.09 -7.15 -4.19
CA ALA A 46 14.57 -5.84 -4.61
C ALA A 46 16.07 -5.86 -4.96
N THR A 47 16.91 -6.57 -4.19
CA THR A 47 18.36 -6.59 -4.43
C THR A 47 18.73 -7.34 -5.71
N THR A 48 19.59 -6.77 -6.56
CA THR A 48 20.02 -7.39 -7.82
C THR A 48 20.80 -8.69 -7.59
N PRO A 49 20.34 -9.83 -8.15
CA PRO A 49 21.15 -11.05 -8.19
C PRO A 49 22.36 -10.85 -9.10
N ARG A 50 23.54 -11.32 -8.66
CA ARG A 50 24.77 -11.37 -9.45
C ARG A 50 24.97 -12.73 -10.11
N HIS A 51 24.84 -13.79 -9.31
CA HIS A 51 25.03 -15.17 -9.76
C HIS A 51 24.00 -16.06 -9.09
N VAL A 52 23.48 -17.02 -9.84
CA VAL A 52 22.58 -18.06 -9.34
C VAL A 52 23.19 -19.40 -9.72
N VAL A 53 23.52 -20.20 -8.73
CA VAL A 53 24.18 -21.51 -8.91
C VAL A 53 23.50 -22.57 -8.06
N GLU A 54 23.60 -23.83 -8.46
CA GLU A 54 23.30 -24.94 -7.56
C GLU A 54 24.43 -25.10 -6.53
N GLU A 55 24.13 -25.12 -5.23
CA GLU A 55 25.16 -25.11 -4.16
C GLU A 55 26.08 -26.34 -4.23
N ARG A 56 25.53 -27.52 -4.55
CA ARG A 56 26.29 -28.78 -4.55
C ARG A 56 27.27 -28.89 -5.72
N THR A 57 26.84 -28.51 -6.92
CA THR A 57 27.63 -28.70 -8.15
C THR A 57 28.38 -27.43 -8.56
N GLY A 58 27.99 -26.26 -8.03
CA GLY A 58 28.46 -24.96 -8.49
C GLY A 58 27.96 -24.60 -9.90
N LYS A 59 27.11 -25.42 -10.52
CA LYS A 59 26.61 -25.20 -11.88
C LYS A 59 25.75 -23.94 -11.92
N ALA A 60 26.06 -23.05 -12.86
CA ALA A 60 25.26 -21.86 -13.12
C ALA A 60 23.85 -22.25 -13.59
N LEU A 61 22.84 -21.61 -13.02
CA LEU A 61 21.45 -21.79 -13.38
C LEU A 61 20.97 -20.63 -14.24
N THR A 62 20.07 -20.91 -15.18
CA THR A 62 19.37 -19.87 -15.92
C THR A 62 18.40 -19.16 -14.99
N TRP A 63 18.46 -17.84 -14.94
CA TRP A 63 17.55 -17.03 -14.14
C TRP A 63 17.21 -15.73 -14.87
N ARG A 64 16.10 -15.11 -14.46
CA ARG A 64 15.66 -13.81 -14.95
C ARG A 64 14.99 -13.02 -13.83
N ARG A 65 14.83 -11.73 -14.06
CA ARG A 65 13.92 -10.88 -13.29
C ARG A 65 12.58 -10.77 -14.01
N ASP A 66 11.52 -10.79 -13.23
CA ASP A 66 10.17 -10.54 -13.70
C ASP A 66 9.52 -9.53 -12.74
N GLY A 67 9.58 -8.25 -13.10
CA GLY A 67 9.33 -7.15 -12.16
C GLY A 67 10.33 -7.17 -11.00
N ASP A 68 9.82 -7.26 -9.77
CA ASP A 68 10.61 -7.40 -8.56
C ASP A 68 10.90 -8.88 -8.20
N ASP A 69 10.43 -9.84 -9.00
CA ASP A 69 10.58 -11.26 -8.69
C ASP A 69 11.87 -11.82 -9.30
N LEU A 70 12.51 -12.74 -8.58
CA LEU A 70 13.55 -13.61 -9.12
C LEU A 70 12.91 -14.90 -9.61
N VAL A 71 13.13 -15.24 -10.88
CA VAL A 71 12.72 -16.52 -11.45
C VAL A 71 13.95 -17.34 -11.84
N VAL A 72 14.09 -18.53 -11.26
CA VAL A 72 15.20 -19.47 -11.51
C VAL A 72 14.67 -20.71 -12.20
N ARG A 73 15.24 -21.06 -13.35
CA ARG A 73 14.94 -22.29 -14.09
C ARG A 73 15.77 -23.43 -13.51
N LEU A 74 15.09 -24.48 -13.02
CA LEU A 74 15.74 -25.69 -12.55
C LEU A 74 16.05 -26.64 -13.74
N PRO A 75 17.18 -27.36 -13.74
CA PRO A 75 17.49 -28.37 -14.76
C PRO A 75 16.57 -29.58 -14.62
N GLY A 76 16.33 -30.32 -15.70
CA GLY A 76 15.37 -31.45 -15.75
C GLY A 76 15.46 -32.46 -14.59
N SER A 77 14.36 -33.15 -14.32
CA SER A 77 14.16 -34.09 -13.20
C SER A 77 15.25 -35.16 -13.06
N ASP A 78 15.79 -35.60 -14.19
CA ASP A 78 16.67 -36.77 -14.29
C ASP A 78 18.07 -36.50 -13.70
N GLN A 79 18.36 -35.24 -13.38
CA GLN A 79 19.67 -34.78 -12.88
C GLN A 79 19.60 -34.18 -11.47
N PHE A 80 18.42 -34.11 -10.83
CA PHE A 80 18.23 -33.27 -9.64
C PHE A 80 17.60 -34.02 -8.45
N PRO A 81 18.28 -34.09 -7.28
CA PRO A 81 17.78 -34.77 -6.09
C PRO A 81 16.60 -34.04 -5.43
N ALA A 82 15.85 -34.78 -4.61
CA ALA A 82 14.63 -34.33 -3.92
C ALA A 82 14.80 -33.06 -3.05
N LEU A 83 16.02 -32.79 -2.55
CA LEU A 83 16.36 -31.55 -1.85
C LEU A 83 17.42 -30.81 -2.65
N THR A 84 17.04 -29.68 -3.23
CA THR A 84 17.95 -28.83 -4.02
C THR A 84 18.14 -27.50 -3.32
N VAL A 85 19.40 -27.08 -3.19
CA VAL A 85 19.74 -25.75 -2.67
C VAL A 85 20.31 -24.90 -3.80
N VAL A 86 19.64 -23.80 -4.08
CA VAL A 86 20.12 -22.79 -5.03
C VAL A 86 20.74 -21.64 -4.26
N LYS A 87 21.96 -21.28 -4.61
CA LYS A 87 22.69 -20.14 -4.06
C LYS A 87 22.54 -18.93 -4.97
N VAL A 88 22.08 -17.83 -4.39
CA VAL A 88 21.93 -16.54 -5.05
C VAL A 88 22.89 -15.54 -4.42
N ALA A 89 23.92 -15.16 -5.16
CA ALA A 89 24.81 -14.06 -4.77
C ALA A 89 24.12 -12.72 -5.08
N LEU A 90 24.10 -11.81 -4.13
CA LEU A 90 23.41 -10.52 -4.22
C LEU A 90 24.39 -9.35 -4.41
N GLN A 91 23.97 -8.32 -5.13
CA GLN A 91 24.67 -7.04 -5.24
C GLN A 91 24.40 -6.17 -4.00
N GLY A 92 24.94 -6.59 -2.86
CA GLY A 92 24.79 -5.90 -1.58
C GLY A 92 23.80 -6.59 -0.65
N LYS A 93 23.33 -5.84 0.37
CA LYS A 93 22.45 -6.36 1.42
C LYS A 93 21.09 -6.77 0.86
N LEU A 94 20.50 -7.82 1.45
CA LEU A 94 19.14 -8.24 1.10
C LEU A 94 18.14 -7.10 1.37
N ARG A 95 17.33 -6.83 0.35
CA ARG A 95 16.20 -5.92 0.34
C ARG A 95 15.04 -6.63 -0.35
N ILE A 96 13.86 -6.47 0.20
CA ILE A 96 12.62 -7.05 -0.31
C ILE A 96 11.57 -5.98 -0.60
N VAL A 97 10.68 -6.28 -1.54
CA VAL A 97 9.40 -5.61 -1.73
C VAL A 97 8.32 -6.51 -1.13
N PRO A 98 7.75 -6.15 0.03
CA PRO A 98 6.68 -6.94 0.63
C PRO A 98 5.49 -7.13 -0.34
N PRO A 99 4.81 -8.28 -0.32
CA PRO A 99 3.72 -8.57 -1.25
C PRO A 99 2.50 -7.65 -1.08
N ASP A 100 2.35 -7.02 0.08
CA ASP A 100 1.33 -6.01 0.38
C ASP A 100 1.74 -4.58 -0.02
N THR A 101 2.83 -4.42 -0.79
CA THR A 101 3.29 -3.11 -1.27
C THR A 101 2.32 -2.54 -2.30
N THR A 102 1.75 -1.38 -1.98
CA THR A 102 0.84 -0.64 -2.86
C THR A 102 1.59 0.49 -3.57
N THR A 103 1.41 0.57 -4.89
CA THR A 103 1.95 1.66 -5.70
C THR A 103 0.93 2.80 -5.81
N ALA A 104 1.41 4.04 -5.74
CA ALA A 104 0.54 5.20 -5.94
C ALA A 104 -0.10 5.19 -7.34
N ASN A 105 -1.35 5.65 -7.43
CA ASN A 105 -2.02 5.88 -8.71
C ASN A 105 -1.34 7.03 -9.51
N ALA A 106 -1.88 7.38 -10.68
CA ALA A 106 -1.33 8.44 -11.52
C ALA A 106 -1.27 9.81 -10.81
N ASP A 107 -2.20 10.07 -9.89
CA ASP A 107 -2.27 11.27 -9.07
C ASP A 107 -1.33 11.25 -7.86
N GLY A 108 -0.65 10.12 -7.64
CA GLY A 108 0.23 9.93 -6.50
C GLY A 108 -0.52 9.62 -5.21
N VAL A 109 -1.77 9.17 -5.30
CA VAL A 109 -2.60 8.77 -4.16
C VAL A 109 -2.50 7.26 -3.94
N TRP A 110 -2.45 6.86 -2.67
CA TRP A 110 -2.60 5.48 -2.26
C TRP A 110 -3.93 5.29 -1.55
N ASP A 111 -4.55 4.17 -1.88
CA ASP A 111 -5.74 3.68 -1.24
C ASP A 111 -5.43 2.34 -0.59
N LEU A 112 -5.40 2.32 0.73
CA LEU A 112 -4.86 1.20 1.49
C LEU A 112 -5.98 0.57 2.31
N THR A 113 -6.34 -0.66 1.99
CA THR A 113 -7.25 -1.48 2.80
C THR A 113 -6.41 -2.54 3.52
N PRO A 114 -6.42 -2.61 4.86
CA PRO A 114 -5.65 -3.61 5.56
C PRO A 114 -6.16 -5.02 5.23
N THR A 115 -5.25 -5.91 4.85
CA THR A 115 -5.53 -7.34 4.80
C THR A 115 -5.71 -7.86 6.23
N ALA A 116 -6.77 -8.64 6.45
CA ALA A 116 -7.33 -8.99 7.74
C ALA A 116 -6.29 -9.35 8.81
N LEU A 117 -6.46 -8.75 10.00
CA LEU A 117 -5.94 -9.20 11.30
C LEU A 117 -4.42 -9.03 11.54
N SER A 118 -3.99 -7.78 11.75
CA SER A 118 -3.17 -7.33 12.90
C SER A 118 -2.21 -6.20 12.51
N ARG A 119 -2.39 -5.04 13.16
CA ARG A 119 -1.66 -3.77 12.99
C ARG A 119 -1.86 -3.13 11.62
N ALA A 120 -2.28 -1.86 11.60
CA ALA A 120 -2.38 -1.04 10.40
C ALA A 120 -0.98 -0.73 9.81
N THR A 121 -0.26 -1.78 9.38
CA THR A 121 1.00 -1.69 8.65
C THR A 121 0.70 -1.77 7.17
N PHE A 122 1.24 -0.83 6.42
CA PHE A 122 1.13 -0.75 4.98
C PHE A 122 2.52 -0.53 4.39
N HIS A 123 2.77 -1.11 3.22
CA HIS A 123 3.95 -0.84 2.44
C HIS A 123 3.54 -0.02 1.22
N LEU A 124 4.20 1.12 1.00
CA LEU A 124 3.84 2.05 -0.06
C LEU A 124 5.08 2.45 -0.87
N VAL A 125 4.93 2.52 -2.18
CA VAL A 125 5.98 3.02 -3.09
C VAL A 125 5.46 4.21 -3.89
N ALA A 126 6.25 5.29 -3.89
CA ALA A 126 5.91 6.52 -4.60
C ALA A 126 6.54 6.54 -5.99
N ARG A 127 5.79 7.04 -6.97
CA ARG A 127 6.31 7.30 -8.31
C ARG A 127 7.20 8.55 -8.38
N ARG A 128 7.04 9.47 -7.41
CA ARG A 128 7.75 10.76 -7.32
C ARG A 128 8.09 11.07 -5.87
N THR A 129 9.16 11.82 -5.66
CA THR A 129 9.51 12.33 -4.32
C THR A 129 8.52 13.43 -3.94
N ALA A 130 7.91 13.33 -2.77
CA ALA A 130 6.92 14.28 -2.28
C ALA A 130 6.78 14.19 -0.75
N ASP A 131 6.29 15.27 -0.15
CA ASP A 131 5.67 15.19 1.17
C ASP A 131 4.25 14.64 1.03
N VAL A 132 3.87 13.70 1.88
CA VAL A 132 2.53 13.09 1.89
C VAL A 132 1.84 13.28 3.22
N GLY A 133 0.52 13.40 3.20
CA GLY A 133 -0.32 13.27 4.38
C GLY A 133 -1.03 11.91 4.39
N VAL A 134 -1.40 11.44 5.57
CA VAL A 134 -2.11 10.18 5.81
C VAL A 134 -3.44 10.48 6.49
N ARG A 135 -4.55 9.99 5.94
CA ARG A 135 -5.85 10.04 6.57
C ARG A 135 -6.34 8.63 6.87
N LEU A 136 -6.67 8.37 8.12
CA LEU A 136 -7.24 7.10 8.55
C LEU A 136 -8.77 7.19 8.53
N ILE A 137 -9.40 6.18 7.98
CA ILE A 137 -10.85 6.14 7.78
C ILE A 137 -11.40 4.95 8.54
N GLY A 138 -12.47 5.23 9.31
CA GLY A 138 -13.24 4.25 10.07
C GLY A 138 -12.33 3.38 10.94
N PRO A 139 -12.02 3.78 12.19
CA PRO A 139 -11.56 2.79 13.14
C PRO A 139 -12.61 1.67 13.17
N ALA A 140 -12.18 0.41 13.05
CA ALA A 140 -13.06 -0.73 13.33
C ALA A 140 -13.63 -0.59 14.75
N GLU A 141 -14.69 -1.32 15.14
CA GLU A 141 -15.22 -1.27 16.51
C GLU A 141 -14.12 -1.40 17.58
N ALA A 142 -13.12 -2.25 17.32
CA ALA A 142 -11.94 -2.41 18.18
C ALA A 142 -11.07 -1.13 18.25
N GLY A 143 -10.93 -0.38 17.15
CA GLY A 143 -10.23 0.90 17.10
C GLY A 143 -10.99 1.99 17.87
N MET A 144 -12.32 1.99 17.83
CA MET A 144 -13.14 2.91 18.64
C MET A 144 -12.97 2.67 20.14
N ARG A 145 -13.00 1.40 20.58
CA ARG A 145 -12.76 1.06 22.00
C ARG A 145 -11.38 1.49 22.48
N LEU A 146 -10.36 1.39 21.62
CA LEU A 146 -9.01 1.86 21.97
C LEU A 146 -8.94 3.39 22.06
N ILE A 147 -9.60 4.10 21.15
CA ILE A 147 -9.72 5.56 21.19
C ILE A 147 -10.38 6.00 22.51
N GLU A 148 -11.46 5.34 22.91
CA GLU A 148 -12.16 5.60 24.17
C GLU A 148 -11.26 5.31 25.39
N ALA A 149 -10.55 4.18 25.38
CA ALA A 149 -9.65 3.79 26.48
C ALA A 149 -8.44 4.73 26.66
N LEU A 150 -8.03 5.42 25.59
CA LEU A 150 -6.91 6.36 25.60
C LEU A 150 -7.34 7.81 25.92
N ALA A 151 -8.64 8.10 26.05
CA ALA A 151 -9.13 9.45 26.34
C ALA A 151 -9.24 9.71 27.87
N PRO A 152 -8.93 10.93 28.37
CA PRO A 152 -8.41 12.12 27.68
C PRO A 152 -6.89 12.29 27.85
N GLY A 153 -6.17 12.46 26.72
CA GLY A 153 -4.73 12.78 26.70
C GLY A 153 -3.82 11.72 26.06
N GLY A 154 -4.36 10.60 25.59
CA GLY A 154 -3.59 9.59 24.89
C GLY A 154 -3.11 10.04 23.51
N GLU A 155 -2.03 9.40 23.05
CA GLU A 155 -1.47 9.56 21.72
C GLU A 155 -1.33 8.20 21.03
N PHE A 156 -1.53 8.19 19.72
CA PHE A 156 -1.14 7.07 18.88
C PHE A 156 0.27 7.30 18.34
N ARG A 157 1.02 6.20 18.19
CA ARG A 157 2.30 6.20 17.50
C ARG A 157 2.10 5.85 16.03
N VAL A 158 2.25 6.85 15.16
CA VAL A 158 2.32 6.66 13.71
C VAL A 158 3.78 6.54 13.31
N GLN A 159 4.14 5.53 12.52
CA GLN A 159 5.47 5.39 11.96
C GLN A 159 5.45 5.47 10.45
N VAL A 160 6.32 6.31 9.88
CA VAL A 160 6.50 6.44 8.42
C VAL A 160 7.98 6.40 8.10
N GLY A 161 8.40 5.43 7.29
CA GLY A 161 9.79 5.31 6.85
C GLY A 161 10.80 5.17 8.00
N GLY A 162 10.38 4.53 9.10
CA GLY A 162 11.20 4.33 10.30
C GLY A 162 11.21 5.50 11.29
N ARG A 163 10.53 6.61 10.99
CA ARG A 163 10.32 7.72 11.94
C ARG A 163 9.01 7.52 12.67
N ALA A 164 8.98 7.78 13.97
CA ALA A 164 7.79 7.71 14.80
C ALA A 164 7.28 9.10 15.17
N TYR A 165 5.96 9.27 15.17
CA TYR A 165 5.26 10.51 15.47
C TYR A 165 4.17 10.20 16.50
N GLY A 166 4.10 11.00 17.56
CA GLY A 166 2.97 11.02 18.48
C GLY A 166 1.85 11.84 17.85
N VAL A 167 0.65 11.28 17.81
CA VAL A 167 -0.54 11.95 17.27
C VAL A 167 -1.63 11.91 18.32
N PRO A 168 -2.15 13.06 18.76
CA PRO A 168 -3.26 13.08 19.71
C PRO A 168 -4.42 12.25 19.21
N VAL A 169 -5.07 11.48 20.09
CA VAL A 169 -6.22 10.64 19.75
C VAL A 169 -7.29 11.41 18.97
N ALA A 170 -7.51 12.68 19.30
CA ALA A 170 -8.47 13.57 18.63
C ALA A 170 -8.12 13.85 17.14
N ASP A 171 -6.83 13.80 16.78
CA ASP A 171 -6.34 14.10 15.45
C ASP A 171 -6.15 12.84 14.59
N VAL A 172 -6.22 11.65 15.18
CA VAL A 172 -6.00 10.38 14.46
C VAL A 172 -7.18 10.02 13.57
N VAL A 173 -8.38 10.43 13.95
CA VAL A 173 -9.61 10.13 13.20
C VAL A 173 -10.14 11.40 12.56
N GLY A 174 -10.24 11.39 11.23
CA GLY A 174 -10.89 12.46 10.47
C GLY A 174 -9.97 13.60 10.03
N GLN A 175 -8.79 13.75 10.62
CA GLN A 175 -7.76 14.70 10.18
C GLN A 175 -6.66 14.01 9.35
N VAL A 176 -5.92 14.82 8.59
CA VAL A 176 -4.70 14.39 7.91
C VAL A 176 -3.53 14.47 8.87
N ILE A 177 -2.80 13.37 9.01
CA ILE A 177 -1.56 13.25 9.77
C ILE A 177 -0.38 13.46 8.82
N GLY A 178 0.58 14.30 9.20
CA GLY A 178 1.76 14.60 8.39
C GLY A 178 2.11 16.10 8.41
N PRO A 179 3.02 16.57 7.55
CA PRO A 179 3.55 15.90 6.36
C PRO A 179 4.68 14.89 6.63
N PHE A 180 4.79 13.87 5.78
CA PHE A 180 5.86 12.88 5.80
C PHE A 180 6.64 12.85 4.48
N PRO A 181 7.98 12.95 4.51
CA PRO A 181 8.77 12.89 3.29
C PRO A 181 8.84 11.46 2.74
N VAL A 182 8.48 11.28 1.47
CA VAL A 182 8.56 10.01 0.74
C VAL A 182 9.42 10.20 -0.50
N ARG A 183 10.33 9.25 -0.77
CA ARG A 183 11.21 9.27 -1.94
C ARG A 183 10.66 8.41 -3.07
N ALA A 184 10.85 8.85 -4.31
CA ALA A 184 10.50 8.08 -5.48
C ALA A 184 11.20 6.70 -5.48
N GLY A 185 10.48 5.67 -5.89
CA GLY A 185 11.03 4.32 -6.08
C GLY A 185 11.45 3.61 -4.81
N ARG A 186 11.13 4.11 -3.61
CA ARG A 186 11.47 3.45 -2.35
C ARG A 186 10.23 2.88 -1.66
N VAL A 187 10.34 1.65 -1.14
CA VAL A 187 9.33 1.09 -0.25
C VAL A 187 9.40 1.82 1.09
N VAL A 188 8.28 2.43 1.48
CA VAL A 188 8.08 3.08 2.76
C VAL A 188 7.09 2.25 3.55
N ARG A 189 7.46 1.93 4.79
CA ARG A 189 6.54 1.34 5.75
C ARG A 189 5.77 2.45 6.45
N LEU A 190 4.44 2.38 6.41
CA LEU A 190 3.51 3.14 7.23
C LEU A 190 2.97 2.18 8.29
N SER A 191 2.99 2.53 9.57
CA SER A 191 2.30 1.75 10.59
C SER A 191 1.64 2.62 11.64
N VAL A 192 0.41 2.32 12.02
CA VAL A 192 -0.26 2.97 13.15
C VAL A 192 -0.40 1.96 14.28
N ALA A 193 0.34 2.17 15.37
CA ALA A 193 0.36 1.24 16.49
C ALA A 193 -0.99 1.23 17.22
N GLY A 194 -1.49 0.05 17.56
CA GLY A 194 -2.74 -0.12 18.33
C GLY A 194 -4.02 0.12 17.53
N LEU A 195 -4.01 0.95 16.50
CA LEU A 195 -5.22 1.25 15.72
C LEU A 195 -5.49 0.20 14.64
N VAL A 196 -6.74 -0.21 14.55
CA VAL A 196 -7.29 -0.94 13.39
C VAL A 196 -8.12 0.05 12.58
N ALA A 197 -7.53 0.63 11.54
CA ALA A 197 -8.27 1.41 10.55
C ALA A 197 -8.87 0.47 9.51
N THR A 198 -10.05 0.79 8.99
CA THR A 198 -10.65 0.04 7.87
C THR A 198 -10.04 0.42 6.53
N ARG A 199 -9.52 1.64 6.42
CA ARG A 199 -8.87 2.17 5.22
C ARG A 199 -7.92 3.30 5.59
N ALA A 200 -6.84 3.47 4.84
CA ALA A 200 -5.95 4.61 4.94
C ALA A 200 -5.76 5.24 3.56
N LEU A 201 -5.95 6.55 3.48
CA LEU A 201 -5.67 7.34 2.29
C LEU A 201 -4.35 8.06 2.49
N VAL A 202 -3.45 7.94 1.51
CA VAL A 202 -2.20 8.70 1.50
C VAL A 202 -2.18 9.54 0.24
N ALA A 203 -1.92 10.84 0.37
CA ALA A 203 -1.88 11.73 -0.78
C ALA A 203 -0.77 12.79 -0.63
N PRO A 204 -0.23 13.31 -1.75
CA PRO A 204 0.77 14.37 -1.70
C PRO A 204 0.20 15.63 -1.05
N VAL A 205 1.02 16.33 -0.28
CA VAL A 205 0.66 17.62 0.29
C VAL A 205 0.35 18.60 -0.83
N GLY A 206 -0.77 19.33 -0.71
CA GLY A 206 -1.29 20.21 -1.75
C GLY A 206 -2.35 19.57 -2.65
N THR A 207 -2.73 18.32 -2.39
CA THR A 207 -3.83 17.62 -3.08
C THR A 207 -5.16 17.88 -2.36
N VAL A 208 -6.26 17.96 -3.11
CA VAL A 208 -7.61 17.81 -2.56
C VAL A 208 -8.16 16.50 -3.11
N LEU A 209 -8.57 15.60 -2.24
CA LEU A 209 -8.94 14.24 -2.59
C LEU A 209 -10.41 13.99 -2.29
N ALA A 210 -11.16 13.55 -3.29
CA ALA A 210 -12.46 12.95 -3.10
C ALA A 210 -12.36 11.42 -2.99
N SER A 211 -13.01 10.84 -1.99
CA SER A 211 -13.05 9.40 -1.75
C SER A 211 -14.46 8.92 -1.44
N VAL A 212 -14.82 7.77 -1.97
CA VAL A 212 -16.14 7.13 -1.78
C VAL A 212 -16.02 6.01 -0.75
N HIS A 213 -16.93 5.97 0.22
CA HIS A 213 -16.97 4.98 1.30
C HIS A 213 -18.35 4.33 1.41
N PRO A 214 -18.46 2.99 1.38
CA PRO A 214 -19.71 2.33 1.70
C PRO A 214 -19.99 2.39 3.21
N LYS A 215 -21.24 2.71 3.60
CA LYS A 215 -21.67 2.79 4.99
C LYS A 215 -23.14 2.42 5.13
N HIS A 216 -23.42 1.27 5.74
CA HIS A 216 -24.78 0.78 6.05
C HIS A 216 -25.77 0.81 4.86
N GLY A 217 -25.31 0.43 3.66
CA GLY A 217 -26.15 0.44 2.45
C GLY A 217 -26.31 1.82 1.78
N GLU A 218 -25.68 2.87 2.31
CA GLU A 218 -25.48 4.16 1.65
C GLU A 218 -24.01 4.33 1.22
N LEU A 219 -23.75 5.26 0.30
CA LEU A 219 -22.39 5.69 -0.05
C LEU A 219 -22.13 7.04 0.59
N GLU A 220 -20.95 7.25 1.14
CA GLU A 220 -20.49 8.53 1.68
C GLU A 220 -19.33 9.03 0.84
N VAL A 221 -19.48 10.20 0.22
CA VAL A 221 -18.39 10.86 -0.50
C VAL A 221 -17.76 11.88 0.42
N GLN A 222 -16.45 11.77 0.60
CA GLN A 222 -15.67 12.64 1.48
C GLN A 222 -14.65 13.40 0.65
N VAL A 223 -14.49 14.69 0.94
CA VAL A 223 -13.46 15.56 0.37
C VAL A 223 -12.48 15.95 1.47
N THR A 224 -11.23 15.57 1.29
CA THR A 224 -10.14 15.84 2.24
C THR A 224 -9.14 16.81 1.63
N ASN A 225 -8.77 17.85 2.40
CA ASN A 225 -7.74 18.80 2.01
C ASN A 225 -6.37 18.38 2.58
N PHE A 226 -5.51 17.79 1.74
CA PHE A 226 -4.11 17.49 2.10
C PHE A 226 -3.18 18.72 1.90
N GLY A 227 -3.74 19.90 1.62
CA GLY A 227 -3.01 21.15 1.42
C GLY A 227 -2.62 21.87 2.71
N ARG A 228 -1.93 23.01 2.54
CA ARG A 228 -1.48 23.88 3.64
C ARG A 228 -2.34 25.14 3.81
N THR A 229 -3.31 25.35 2.93
CA THR A 229 -4.26 26.47 3.04
C THR A 229 -5.68 25.95 2.88
N ALA A 230 -6.64 26.74 3.37
CA ALA A 230 -8.05 26.50 3.10
C ALA A 230 -8.31 26.44 1.59
N THR A 231 -9.31 25.65 1.20
CA THR A 231 -9.67 25.44 -0.20
C THR A 231 -11.18 25.47 -0.38
N ARG A 232 -11.61 25.80 -1.59
CA ARG A 232 -13.01 25.74 -2.03
C ARG A 232 -13.09 24.94 -3.32
N GLY A 233 -14.27 24.47 -3.67
CA GLY A 233 -14.45 23.67 -4.87
C GLY A 233 -15.86 23.13 -5.02
N SER A 234 -16.05 22.37 -6.09
CA SER A 234 -17.28 21.67 -6.39
C SER A 234 -17.01 20.17 -6.51
N VAL A 235 -17.97 19.38 -6.08
CA VAL A 235 -17.99 17.94 -6.24
C VAL A 235 -19.16 17.59 -7.13
N ARG A 236 -18.93 16.71 -8.11
CA ARG A 236 -19.98 16.10 -8.90
C ARG A 236 -19.81 14.60 -8.88
N VAL A 237 -20.89 13.88 -8.64
CA VAL A 237 -20.90 12.42 -8.61
C VAL A 237 -21.74 11.95 -9.79
N PRO A 238 -21.13 11.81 -10.99
CA PRO A 238 -21.84 11.29 -12.16
C PRO A 238 -22.38 9.90 -11.85
N ARG A 239 -23.60 9.65 -12.32
CA ARG A 239 -24.25 8.37 -12.11
C ARG A 239 -23.72 7.34 -13.10
N PRO A 240 -23.22 6.18 -12.64
CA PRO A 240 -22.88 5.09 -13.56
C PRO A 240 -24.13 4.61 -14.30
N ALA A 241 -23.97 4.11 -15.52
CA ALA A 241 -25.07 3.56 -16.29
C ALA A 241 -25.78 2.44 -15.50
N GLY A 242 -27.12 2.45 -15.49
CA GLY A 242 -27.96 1.47 -14.78
C GLY A 242 -28.19 1.76 -13.29
N TRP A 243 -27.51 2.73 -12.68
CA TRP A 243 -27.76 3.11 -11.29
C TRP A 243 -28.98 4.04 -11.19
N HIS A 244 -29.66 4.03 -10.03
CA HIS A 244 -30.81 4.91 -9.74
C HIS A 244 -30.50 5.88 -8.58
N GLY A 245 -30.98 7.12 -8.68
CA GLY A 245 -30.76 8.20 -7.71
C GLY A 245 -30.94 9.59 -8.35
N ALA A 246 -30.64 10.67 -7.65
CA ALA A 246 -30.39 11.98 -8.27
C ALA A 246 -28.91 12.08 -8.68
N GLU A 247 -28.58 12.87 -9.69
CA GLU A 247 -27.18 13.36 -9.78
C GLU A 247 -26.93 14.23 -8.56
N ASP A 248 -25.78 14.05 -7.93
CA ASP A 248 -25.41 14.83 -6.75
C ASP A 248 -24.22 15.74 -7.11
N ALA A 249 -24.44 17.03 -6.90
CA ALA A 249 -23.42 18.05 -6.99
C ALA A 249 -23.55 19.01 -5.81
N TRP A 250 -22.41 19.42 -5.26
CA TRP A 250 -22.37 20.43 -4.22
C TRP A 250 -21.05 21.20 -4.23
N ASP A 251 -21.13 22.42 -3.71
CA ASP A 251 -19.97 23.24 -3.45
C ASP A 251 -19.55 23.11 -1.99
N PHE A 252 -18.26 23.32 -1.74
CA PHE A 252 -17.71 23.50 -0.41
C PHE A 252 -16.80 24.72 -0.39
N GLU A 253 -16.84 25.47 0.71
CA GLU A 253 -16.02 26.64 0.92
C GLU A 253 -15.23 26.54 2.22
N GLY A 254 -14.05 27.16 2.25
CA GLY A 254 -13.26 27.29 3.48
C GLY A 254 -12.79 25.97 4.10
N LEU A 255 -12.69 24.87 3.33
CA LEU A 255 -12.23 23.58 3.85
C LEU A 255 -10.77 23.70 4.32
N ALA A 256 -10.59 23.74 5.64
CA ALA A 256 -9.30 23.98 6.29
C ALA A 256 -8.25 22.90 5.96
N PRO A 257 -6.95 23.20 6.07
CA PRO A 257 -5.87 22.20 5.97
C PRO A 257 -6.13 21.01 6.89
N GLY A 258 -6.01 19.79 6.36
CA GLY A 258 -6.21 18.54 7.09
C GLY A 258 -7.67 18.15 7.31
N ALA A 259 -8.62 19.08 7.15
CA ALA A 259 -10.03 18.83 7.37
C ALA A 259 -10.66 17.98 6.26
N THR A 260 -11.79 17.36 6.62
CA THR A 260 -12.63 16.60 5.70
C THR A 260 -14.09 17.04 5.82
N ILE A 261 -14.77 17.17 4.69
CA ILE A 261 -16.23 17.31 4.61
C ILE A 261 -16.81 16.09 3.89
N GLY A 262 -18.03 15.67 4.22
CA GLY A 262 -18.67 14.51 3.60
C GLY A 262 -20.14 14.73 3.29
N ARG A 263 -20.62 14.07 2.22
CA ARG A 263 -22.03 14.00 1.85
C ARG A 263 -22.46 12.55 1.69
N LYS A 264 -23.59 12.19 2.29
CA LYS A 264 -24.21 10.88 2.11
C LYS A 264 -25.04 10.86 0.84
N LEU A 265 -24.84 9.83 0.05
CA LEU A 265 -25.52 9.57 -1.22
C LEU A 265 -26.38 8.33 -1.09
N ARG A 266 -27.64 8.47 -1.50
CA ARG A 266 -28.56 7.34 -1.67
C ARG A 266 -28.54 6.89 -3.12
N LEU A 267 -27.57 6.03 -3.41
CA LEU A 267 -27.46 5.40 -4.72
C LEU A 267 -27.87 3.92 -4.60
N ARG A 268 -28.74 3.48 -5.50
CA ARG A 268 -29.07 2.05 -5.64
C ARG A 268 -28.25 1.50 -6.79
N GLN A 269 -27.36 0.55 -6.49
CA GLN A 269 -26.54 -0.11 -7.47
C GLN A 269 -27.44 -0.84 -8.48
N GLY A 270 -27.24 -0.53 -9.77
CA GLY A 270 -27.89 -1.24 -10.86
C GLY A 270 -27.28 -2.62 -11.11
N ALA A 271 -27.90 -3.42 -11.98
CA ALA A 271 -27.29 -4.65 -12.47
C ALA A 271 -26.03 -4.32 -13.30
N GLY A 272 -24.85 -4.38 -12.67
CA GLY A 272 -23.55 -4.14 -13.31
C GLY A 272 -22.50 -3.58 -12.37
N ALA A 273 -21.27 -4.05 -12.50
CA ALA A 273 -20.10 -3.49 -11.81
C ALA A 273 -19.52 -2.34 -12.65
N ALA A 274 -20.00 -1.12 -12.42
CA ALA A 274 -19.42 0.08 -12.99
C ALA A 274 -18.74 0.89 -11.87
N PRO A 275 -17.51 1.39 -12.06
CA PRO A 275 -16.82 2.15 -11.03
C PRO A 275 -17.52 3.49 -10.81
N LEU A 276 -17.70 3.87 -9.55
CA LEU A 276 -18.18 5.20 -9.20
C LEU A 276 -16.99 6.16 -9.11
N VAL A 277 -16.95 7.16 -9.99
CA VAL A 277 -15.89 8.16 -10.05
C VAL A 277 -16.45 9.50 -9.59
N VAL A 278 -15.78 10.14 -8.63
CA VAL A 278 -16.14 11.49 -8.19
C VAL A 278 -15.36 12.50 -9.04
N GLN A 279 -16.05 13.45 -9.64
CA GLN A 279 -15.43 14.61 -10.28
C GLN A 279 -15.24 15.69 -9.21
N LEU A 280 -14.01 16.16 -9.06
CA LEU A 280 -13.65 17.19 -8.09
C LEU A 280 -12.97 18.33 -8.82
N ASP A 281 -13.49 19.55 -8.64
CA ASP A 281 -12.80 20.77 -9.01
C ASP A 281 -12.51 21.58 -7.75
N ALA A 282 -11.23 21.77 -7.43
CA ALA A 282 -10.81 22.48 -6.23
C ALA A 282 -9.60 23.41 -6.48
N GLY A 283 -9.31 23.73 -7.75
CA GLY A 283 -8.16 24.55 -8.21
C GLY A 283 -6.76 23.96 -7.96
N ARG A 284 -6.57 23.18 -6.89
CA ARG A 284 -5.40 22.36 -6.58
C ARG A 284 -5.55 20.98 -7.18
N ARG A 285 -4.42 20.25 -7.38
CA ARG A 285 -4.35 18.90 -7.96
C ARG A 285 -5.51 18.03 -7.44
N PRO A 286 -6.62 17.93 -8.18
CA PRO A 286 -7.78 17.20 -7.72
C PRO A 286 -7.50 15.72 -7.96
N ALA A 287 -7.88 14.90 -7.00
CA ALA A 287 -7.80 13.46 -7.14
C ALA A 287 -9.11 12.84 -6.71
N SER A 288 -9.45 11.72 -7.34
CA SER A 288 -10.61 10.92 -6.98
C SER A 288 -10.21 9.45 -6.91
N LEU A 289 -10.62 8.77 -5.85
CA LEU A 289 -10.50 7.32 -5.79
C LEU A 289 -11.79 6.68 -6.28
N PRO A 290 -11.75 5.90 -7.38
CA PRO A 290 -12.91 5.16 -7.82
C PRO A 290 -13.32 4.12 -6.78
N TRP A 291 -14.61 3.83 -6.69
CA TRP A 291 -15.17 2.71 -5.94
C TRP A 291 -15.70 1.64 -6.89
#